data_AF-A0A1G3RIW2-F1
#
_entry.id   AF-A0A1G3RIW2-F1
#
_cell.length_a   1.000
_cell.length_b   1.000
_cell.length_c   1.000
_cell.angle_alpha   90.00
_cell.angle_beta   90.00
_cell.angle_gamma   90.00
#
_symmetry.space_group_name_H-M   'P 1'
#
loop_
_entity.id
_entity.type
_entity.pdbx_description
1 polymer ?
#
loop_
_entity_poly.entity_id
_entity_poly.type
_entity_poly.pdbx_seq_one_letter_code
_entity_poly.pdbx_strand_id
1 'polypeptide(L)'
;MKAISSFFGYTLIASGALRPALAATKRFLDDMSRKGDAAPAGEPGLLIFDRQSGRQVDFDFRGTVEEVLGRLPSEAAPPDAGTKAGKGRPRLGVAPGEVTLLPRHWDWLASQPGKASGTLRRLVDMAKSNESTDLGKQIDALGVLLWSLAGNLVGFEEASRYLFRKDLVRFFEFADTWPGDLGAFSRSWFEGLPGNGPQIPGCPEPLHRLEGLPDTPPSIEAAAWSLCAHELLAQVRNGTCSARSVVESFLERISSVGPRVNAIV
;
A
#
# COMPACT_ATOMS: atom_id res chain seq x y z
N MET A 1 -8.47 -13.27 -2.56
CA MET A 1 -8.99 -12.05 -1.90
C MET A 1 -8.61 -10.82 -2.70
N LYS A 2 -9.58 -10.21 -3.39
CA LYS A 2 -9.39 -8.92 -4.07
C LYS A 2 -9.38 -7.80 -3.02
N ALA A 3 -8.42 -6.89 -3.13
CA ALA A 3 -8.38 -5.67 -2.33
C ALA A 3 -8.89 -4.50 -3.18
N ILE A 4 -9.63 -3.59 -2.57
CA ILE A 4 -10.17 -2.41 -3.23
C ILE A 4 -9.79 -1.13 -2.48
N SER A 5 -9.87 -0.01 -3.18
CA SER A 5 -9.75 1.33 -2.60
C SER A 5 -10.91 2.20 -3.09
N SER A 6 -11.64 2.81 -2.16
CA SER A 6 -12.82 3.63 -2.41
C SER A 6 -12.51 5.10 -2.08
N PHE A 7 -12.83 5.99 -3.01
CA PHE A 7 -12.63 7.43 -2.92
C PHE A 7 -13.93 8.19 -3.11
N PHE A 8 -14.06 9.30 -2.40
CA PHE A 8 -15.10 10.30 -2.68
C PHE A 8 -14.40 11.64 -2.87
N GLY A 9 -14.48 12.20 -4.07
CA GLY A 9 -13.58 13.28 -4.48
C GLY A 9 -12.13 12.83 -4.40
N TYR A 10 -11.32 13.58 -3.68
CA TYR A 10 -9.91 13.27 -3.42
C TYR A 10 -9.65 12.62 -2.04
N THR A 11 -10.71 12.31 -1.29
CA THR A 11 -10.62 11.71 0.06
C THR A 11 -10.76 10.19 -0.01
N LEU A 12 -9.87 9.48 0.69
CA LEU A 12 -9.92 8.02 0.78
C LEU A 12 -10.93 7.60 1.85
N ILE A 13 -11.99 6.90 1.45
CA ILE A 13 -13.01 6.39 2.38
C ILE A 13 -12.54 5.08 3.02
N ALA A 14 -12.05 4.16 2.19
CA ALA A 14 -11.65 2.83 2.62
C ALA A 14 -10.63 2.23 1.66
N SER A 15 -9.65 1.49 2.19
CA SER A 15 -8.72 0.71 1.39
C SER A 15 -8.43 -0.60 2.12
N GLY A 16 -8.53 -1.73 1.42
CA GLY A 16 -8.28 -3.04 2.02
C GLY A 16 -9.06 -4.16 1.36
N ALA A 17 -9.30 -5.24 2.11
CA ALA A 17 -10.04 -6.39 1.60
C ALA A 17 -11.47 -6.00 1.14
N LEU A 18 -11.95 -6.64 0.08
CA LEU A 18 -13.22 -6.32 -0.59
C LEU A 18 -14.40 -6.13 0.37
N ARG A 19 -14.68 -7.11 1.23
CA ARG A 19 -15.84 -7.08 2.14
C ARG A 19 -15.80 -5.93 3.16
N PRO A 20 -14.75 -5.78 3.99
CA PRO A 20 -14.71 -4.68 4.96
C PRO A 20 -14.67 -3.31 4.29
N ALA A 21 -13.98 -3.17 3.15
CA ALA A 21 -13.91 -1.90 2.43
C ALA A 21 -15.27 -1.49 1.84
N LEU A 22 -16.03 -2.43 1.27
CA LEU A 22 -17.39 -2.15 0.78
C LEU A 22 -18.36 -1.81 1.92
N ALA A 23 -18.26 -2.50 3.05
CA ALA A 23 -19.08 -2.19 4.22
C ALA A 23 -18.81 -0.77 4.75
N ALA A 24 -17.54 -0.37 4.83
CA ALA A 24 -17.16 1.00 5.21
C ALA A 24 -17.66 2.03 4.18
N THR A 25 -17.51 1.75 2.89
CA THR A 25 -18.00 2.62 1.80
C THR A 25 -19.51 2.82 1.89
N LYS A 26 -20.28 1.75 2.14
CA LYS A 26 -21.74 1.82 2.28
C LYS A 26 -22.17 2.68 3.47
N ARG A 27 -21.53 2.48 4.64
CA ARG A 27 -21.82 3.28 5.84
C ARG A 27 -21.58 4.77 5.59
N PHE A 28 -20.47 5.10 4.91
CA PHE A 28 -20.19 6.47 4.51
C PHE A 28 -21.27 7.06 3.61
N LEU A 29 -21.74 6.32 2.60
CA LEU A 29 -22.82 6.76 1.71
C LEU A 29 -24.16 6.97 2.44
N ASP A 30 -24.48 6.14 3.44
CA ASP A 30 -25.70 6.29 4.24
C ASP A 30 -25.64 7.54 5.11
N ASP A 31 -24.49 7.81 5.73
CA ASP A 31 -24.27 9.02 6.52
C ASP A 31 -24.33 10.28 5.66
N MET A 32 -23.75 10.25 4.45
CA MET A 32 -23.83 11.33 3.46
C MET A 32 -25.27 11.58 3.00
N SER A 33 -25.99 10.51 2.67
CA SER A 33 -27.40 10.60 2.24
C SER A 33 -28.30 11.17 3.35
N ARG A 34 -27.99 10.87 4.61
CA ARG A 34 -28.71 11.42 5.77
C ARG A 34 -28.41 12.90 5.99
N LYS A 35 -27.17 13.34 5.73
CA LYS A 35 -26.76 14.75 5.87
C LYS A 35 -27.17 15.60 4.66
N GLY A 36 -27.46 14.97 3.52
CA GLY A 36 -27.79 15.67 2.28
C GLY A 36 -26.57 16.28 1.59
N ASP A 37 -25.38 15.80 1.93
CA ASP A 37 -24.13 16.31 1.38
C ASP A 37 -23.92 15.75 -0.05
N ALA A 38 -23.61 16.64 -0.99
CA ALA A 38 -23.21 16.27 -2.34
C ALA A 38 -21.68 16.26 -2.47
N ALA A 39 -21.16 15.64 -3.53
CA ALA A 39 -19.74 15.79 -3.86
C ALA A 39 -19.41 17.28 -4.07
N PRO A 40 -18.22 17.74 -3.63
CA PRO A 40 -17.78 19.11 -3.87
C PRO A 40 -17.86 19.44 -5.36
N ALA A 41 -18.29 20.66 -5.70
CA ALA A 41 -18.45 21.08 -7.08
C ALA A 41 -17.10 21.00 -7.82
N GLY A 42 -17.01 20.15 -8.85
CA GLY A 42 -15.79 19.94 -9.64
C GLY A 42 -14.95 18.74 -9.20
N GLU A 43 -15.35 18.00 -8.17
CA GLU A 43 -14.69 16.76 -7.74
C GLU A 43 -15.44 15.51 -8.23
N PRO A 44 -14.73 14.39 -8.46
CA PRO A 44 -15.37 13.13 -8.78
C PRO A 44 -16.27 12.66 -7.62
N GLY A 45 -17.36 11.95 -7.96
CA GLY A 45 -18.21 11.29 -6.96
C GLY A 45 -17.52 10.08 -6.31
N LEU A 46 -18.31 9.09 -5.90
CA LEU A 46 -17.76 7.83 -5.43
C LEU A 46 -17.07 7.08 -6.58
N LEU A 47 -15.79 6.77 -6.40
CA LEU A 47 -15.00 5.93 -7.30
C LEU A 47 -14.37 4.79 -6.51
N ILE A 48 -14.41 3.57 -7.04
CA ILE A 48 -13.84 2.39 -6.40
C ILE A 48 -12.89 1.72 -7.37
N PHE A 49 -11.72 1.34 -6.88
CA PHE A 49 -10.65 0.76 -7.68
C PHE A 49 -10.23 -0.60 -7.16
N ASP A 50 -9.95 -1.53 -8.07
CA ASP A 50 -9.28 -2.78 -7.76
C ASP A 50 -7.78 -2.51 -7.54
N ARG A 51 -7.25 -2.87 -6.37
CA ARG A 51 -5.88 -2.52 -5.97
C ARG A 51 -4.81 -3.30 -6.73
N GLN A 52 -5.16 -4.41 -7.38
CA GLN A 52 -4.20 -5.19 -8.15
C GLN A 52 -4.01 -4.62 -9.57
N SER A 53 -5.10 -4.16 -10.19
CA SER A 53 -5.10 -3.69 -11.58
C SER A 53 -5.16 -2.17 -11.71
N GLY A 54 -5.52 -1.45 -10.64
CA GLY A 54 -5.77 -0.01 -10.66
C GLY A 54 -7.05 0.39 -11.38
N ARG A 55 -7.82 -0.58 -11.90
CA ARG A 55 -9.01 -0.32 -12.70
C ARG A 55 -10.19 0.05 -11.81
N GLN A 56 -11.00 0.98 -12.29
CA GLN A 56 -12.28 1.30 -11.68
C GLN A 56 -13.22 0.10 -11.74
N VAL A 57 -13.92 -0.14 -10.65
CA VAL A 57 -14.93 -1.18 -10.48
C VAL A 57 -16.16 -0.55 -9.84
N ASP A 58 -17.35 -1.00 -10.24
CA ASP A 58 -18.61 -0.49 -9.70
C ASP A 58 -19.35 -1.55 -8.90
N PHE A 59 -20.01 -1.13 -7.84
CA PHE A 59 -20.83 -1.98 -6.97
C PHE A 59 -22.20 -1.34 -6.75
N ASP A 60 -23.22 -2.18 -6.65
CA ASP A 60 -24.58 -1.73 -6.33
C ASP A 60 -24.73 -1.55 -4.81
N PHE A 61 -24.79 -0.29 -4.37
CA PHE A 61 -24.97 0.11 -2.96
C PHE A 61 -26.42 0.27 -2.52
N ARG A 62 -27.42 -0.18 -3.30
CA ARG A 62 -28.83 -0.13 -2.88
C ARG A 62 -29.12 -1.13 -1.78
N GLY A 63 -29.81 -0.71 -0.72
CA GLY A 63 -30.23 -1.60 0.37
C GLY A 63 -29.33 -1.53 1.61
N THR A 64 -29.31 -2.58 2.43
CA THR A 64 -28.45 -2.63 3.64
C THR A 64 -27.03 -3.12 3.32
N VAL A 65 -26.11 -2.94 4.27
CA VAL A 65 -24.72 -3.44 4.13
C VAL A 65 -24.70 -4.95 3.84
N GLU A 66 -25.56 -5.71 4.51
CA GLU A 66 -25.67 -7.16 4.38
C GLU A 66 -26.15 -7.55 2.98
N GLU A 67 -27.12 -6.82 2.41
CA GLU A 67 -27.62 -7.05 1.05
C GLU A 67 -26.54 -6.77 0.00
N VAL A 68 -25.79 -5.67 0.16
CA VAL A 68 -24.66 -5.33 -0.72
C VAL A 68 -23.59 -6.42 -0.66
N LEU A 69 -23.22 -6.88 0.54
CA LEU A 69 -22.24 -7.96 0.71
C LEU A 69 -22.75 -9.32 0.25
N GLY A 70 -24.08 -9.54 0.28
CA GLY A 70 -24.74 -10.74 -0.20
C GLY A 70 -24.78 -10.86 -1.73
N ARG A 71 -24.72 -9.73 -2.46
CA ARG A 71 -24.62 -9.69 -3.93
C ARG A 71 -23.22 -10.02 -4.45
N LEU A 72 -22.20 -10.00 -3.59
CA LEU A 72 -20.85 -10.35 -4.00
C LEU A 72 -20.81 -11.84 -4.40
N PRO A 73 -20.14 -12.19 -5.51
CA PRO A 73 -19.96 -13.58 -5.87
C PRO A 73 -19.25 -14.29 -4.71
N SER A 74 -19.85 -15.40 -4.26
CA SER A 74 -19.24 -16.22 -3.22
C SER A 74 -17.90 -16.74 -3.71
N GLU A 75 -16.81 -16.43 -2.99
CA GLU A 75 -15.45 -16.92 -3.27
C GLU A 75 -15.35 -18.45 -3.09
N ALA A 76 -16.45 -19.11 -2.69
CA ALA A 76 -16.59 -20.55 -2.48
C ALA A 76 -17.29 -21.31 -3.62
N ALA A 77 -17.35 -20.77 -4.84
CA ALA A 77 -17.71 -21.57 -6.00
C ALA A 77 -16.42 -22.09 -6.67
N PRO A 78 -16.07 -23.39 -6.53
CA PRO A 78 -15.07 -23.98 -7.41
C PRO A 78 -15.57 -23.87 -8.86
N PRO A 79 -14.68 -23.65 -9.84
CA PRO A 79 -15.09 -23.69 -11.24
C PRO A 79 -15.75 -25.05 -11.50
N ASP A 80 -16.94 -25.02 -12.10
CA ASP A 80 -17.71 -26.19 -12.48
C ASP A 80 -16.83 -27.21 -13.20
N ALA A 81 -16.32 -28.19 -12.45
CA ALA A 81 -15.76 -29.41 -12.97
C ALA A 81 -16.94 -30.34 -13.32
N GLY A 82 -17.70 -29.93 -14.33
CA GLY A 82 -18.48 -30.87 -15.10
C GLY A 82 -17.51 -31.86 -15.73
N THR A 83 -17.39 -33.05 -15.14
CA THR A 83 -17.49 -34.37 -15.80
C THR A 83 -17.22 -35.47 -14.77
N LYS A 84 -18.17 -36.41 -14.68
CA LYS A 84 -18.28 -37.58 -13.79
C LYS A 84 -16.94 -38.27 -13.47
N ALA A 85 -16.58 -38.34 -12.19
CA ALA A 85 -15.47 -39.16 -11.71
C ALA A 85 -15.90 -40.63 -11.55
N GLY A 86 -15.55 -41.45 -12.55
CA GLY A 86 -15.50 -42.90 -12.41
C GLY A 86 -14.44 -43.31 -11.37
N LYS A 87 -14.76 -44.35 -10.61
CA LYS A 87 -13.96 -44.90 -9.51
C LYS A 87 -12.61 -45.44 -10.01
N GLY A 88 -11.49 -44.95 -9.45
CA GLY A 88 -10.19 -45.64 -9.55
C GLY A 88 -8.94 -44.74 -9.63
N ARG A 89 -8.11 -44.83 -8.58
CA ARG A 89 -6.73 -44.32 -8.41
C ARG A 89 -6.57 -42.79 -8.25
N PRO A 90 -5.97 -42.30 -7.13
CA PRO A 90 -5.74 -40.87 -6.95
C PRO A 90 -4.80 -40.36 -8.05
N ARG A 91 -5.33 -39.50 -8.92
CA ARG A 91 -4.53 -38.79 -9.93
C ARG A 91 -3.62 -37.83 -9.17
N LEU A 92 -2.30 -38.06 -9.17
CA LEU A 92 -1.37 -36.96 -8.96
C LEU A 92 -1.69 -35.95 -10.06
N GLY A 93 -2.31 -34.82 -9.72
CA GLY A 93 -2.88 -33.83 -10.65
C GLY A 93 -1.84 -33.05 -11.46
N VAL A 94 -0.89 -33.75 -12.07
CA VAL A 94 0.12 -33.18 -12.96
C VAL A 94 -0.37 -33.37 -14.39
N ALA A 95 -0.81 -32.28 -15.02
CA ALA A 95 -1.10 -32.28 -16.45
C ALA A 95 0.24 -32.26 -17.23
N PRO A 96 0.46 -33.18 -18.20
CA PRO A 96 1.65 -33.15 -19.04
C PRO A 96 1.57 -31.95 -20.01
N GLY A 97 2.68 -31.24 -20.15
CA GLY A 97 2.85 -30.15 -21.11
C GLY A 97 4.30 -30.11 -21.60
N GLU A 98 4.50 -29.70 -22.85
CA GLU A 98 5.81 -29.62 -23.48
C GLU A 98 6.36 -28.19 -23.38
N VAL A 99 7.65 -28.05 -23.06
CA VAL A 99 8.32 -26.76 -22.91
C VAL A 99 9.58 -26.75 -23.78
N THR A 100 9.74 -25.71 -24.59
CA THR A 100 10.93 -25.49 -25.40
C THR A 100 11.83 -24.46 -24.73
N LEU A 101 13.09 -24.82 -24.50
CA LEU A 101 14.11 -23.95 -23.89
C LEU A 101 15.38 -23.93 -24.75
N LEU A 102 16.18 -22.88 -24.57
CA LEU A 102 17.50 -22.78 -25.21
C LEU A 102 18.45 -23.86 -24.67
N PRO A 103 19.41 -24.37 -25.48
CA PRO A 103 20.33 -25.43 -25.06
C PRO A 103 21.05 -25.13 -23.74
N ARG A 104 21.58 -23.91 -23.58
CA ARG A 104 22.22 -23.45 -22.33
C ARG A 104 21.32 -23.55 -21.08
N HIS A 105 20.00 -23.40 -21.25
CA HIS A 105 19.06 -23.50 -20.13
C HIS A 105 18.80 -24.97 -19.77
N TRP A 106 18.84 -25.88 -20.75
CA TRP A 106 18.80 -27.32 -20.51
C TRP A 106 20.02 -27.81 -19.77
N ASP A 107 21.22 -27.37 -20.17
CA ASP A 107 22.47 -27.73 -19.50
C ASP A 107 22.46 -27.26 -18.03
N TRP A 108 21.99 -26.04 -17.78
CA TRP A 108 21.81 -25.52 -16.44
C TRP A 108 20.73 -26.26 -15.63
N LEU A 109 19.63 -26.66 -16.26
CA LEU A 109 18.57 -27.45 -15.60
C LEU A 109 19.06 -28.85 -15.21
N ALA A 110 19.92 -29.45 -16.05
CA ALA A 110 20.51 -30.76 -15.80
C ALA A 110 21.56 -30.74 -14.68
N SER A 111 22.18 -29.59 -14.42
CA SER A 111 23.16 -29.43 -13.33
C SER A 111 22.54 -29.21 -11.95
N GLN A 112 21.21 -29.06 -11.85
CA GLN A 112 20.54 -28.83 -10.58
C GLN A 112 20.42 -30.12 -9.75
N PRO A 113 20.46 -30.03 -8.39
CA PRO A 113 20.38 -31.18 -7.49
C PRO A 113 18.99 -31.85 -7.42
N GLY A 114 18.12 -31.65 -8.41
CA GLY A 114 16.79 -32.24 -8.51
C GLY A 114 16.34 -32.44 -9.96
N LYS A 115 15.27 -33.22 -10.18
CA LYS A 115 14.73 -33.45 -11.53
C LYS A 115 14.32 -32.10 -12.17
N ALA A 116 14.61 -31.93 -13.46
CA ALA A 116 14.33 -30.69 -14.21
C ALA A 116 12.91 -30.15 -13.98
N SER A 117 11.90 -31.03 -13.93
CA SER A 117 10.51 -30.66 -13.68
C SER A 117 10.27 -30.05 -12.29
N GLY A 118 11.02 -30.49 -11.27
CA GLY A 118 10.93 -29.95 -9.91
C GLY A 118 11.58 -28.57 -9.80
N THR A 119 12.72 -28.37 -10.46
CA THR A 119 13.38 -27.06 -10.56
C THR A 119 12.51 -26.05 -11.32
N LEU A 120 11.93 -26.47 -12.45
CA LEU A 120 11.01 -25.62 -13.22
C LEU A 120 9.80 -25.18 -12.40
N ARG A 121 9.18 -26.09 -11.62
CA ARG A 121 8.08 -25.72 -10.73
C ARG A 121 8.51 -24.68 -9.70
N ARG A 122 9.66 -24.88 -9.03
CA ARG A 122 10.18 -23.89 -8.06
C ARG A 122 10.45 -22.54 -8.72
N LEU A 123 11.03 -22.51 -9.92
CA LEU A 123 11.26 -21.26 -10.65
C LEU A 123 9.95 -20.56 -11.03
N VAL A 124 8.95 -21.33 -11.47
CA VAL A 124 7.61 -20.80 -11.75
C VAL A 124 6.96 -20.31 -10.46
N ASP A 125 7.05 -21.04 -9.36
CA ASP A 125 6.50 -20.64 -8.06
C ASP A 125 7.19 -19.38 -7.54
N MET A 126 8.51 -19.25 -7.70
CA MET A 126 9.27 -18.04 -7.39
C MET A 126 8.85 -16.87 -8.29
N ALA A 127 8.69 -17.09 -9.60
CA ALA A 127 8.24 -16.05 -10.53
C ALA A 127 6.81 -15.59 -10.22
N LYS A 128 5.91 -16.52 -9.90
CA LYS A 128 4.54 -16.23 -9.46
C LYS A 128 4.52 -15.52 -8.11
N SER A 129 5.39 -15.90 -7.18
CA SER A 129 5.53 -15.23 -5.88
C SER A 129 6.04 -13.79 -6.05
N ASN A 130 6.90 -13.54 -7.04
CA ASN A 130 7.39 -12.21 -7.37
C ASN A 130 6.38 -11.38 -8.18
N GLU A 131 5.31 -11.98 -8.69
CA GLU A 131 4.34 -11.31 -9.56
C GLU A 131 3.52 -10.24 -8.80
N SER A 132 3.28 -10.44 -7.51
CA SER A 132 2.68 -9.43 -6.62
C SER A 132 3.69 -8.36 -6.15
N THR A 133 4.98 -8.64 -6.30
CA THR A 133 6.10 -7.76 -5.92
C THR A 133 6.72 -7.05 -7.13
N ASP A 134 6.20 -7.26 -8.34
CA ASP A 134 6.65 -6.58 -9.53
C ASP A 134 6.28 -5.10 -9.43
N LEU A 135 7.27 -4.29 -9.02
CA LEU A 135 7.16 -2.84 -8.93
C LEU A 135 6.63 -2.23 -10.23
N GLY A 136 6.93 -2.82 -11.40
CA GLY A 136 6.39 -2.38 -12.68
C GLY A 136 4.87 -2.47 -12.73
N LYS A 137 4.31 -3.63 -12.36
CA LYS A 137 2.85 -3.81 -12.29
C LYS A 137 2.18 -2.92 -11.26
N GLN A 138 2.83 -2.71 -10.11
CA GLN A 138 2.31 -1.78 -9.08
C GLN A 138 2.28 -0.34 -9.60
N ILE A 139 3.31 0.07 -10.34
CA ILE A 139 3.39 1.38 -11.00
C ILE A 139 2.31 1.52 -12.08
N ASP A 140 2.14 0.52 -12.94
CA ASP A 140 1.13 0.53 -14.00
C ASP A 140 -0.28 0.64 -13.39
N ALA A 141 -0.58 -0.15 -12.35
CA ALA A 141 -1.85 -0.12 -11.65
C ALA A 141 -2.08 1.24 -10.95
N LEU A 142 -1.09 1.78 -10.24
CA LEU A 142 -1.23 3.11 -9.64
C LEU A 142 -1.44 4.19 -10.70
N GLY A 143 -0.73 4.09 -11.83
CA GLY A 143 -0.87 5.03 -12.95
C GLY A 143 -2.28 5.05 -13.53
N VAL A 144 -2.90 3.88 -13.74
CA VAL A 144 -4.30 3.78 -14.23
C VAL A 144 -5.28 4.42 -13.24
N LEU A 145 -5.11 4.16 -11.94
CA LEU A 145 -5.94 4.73 -10.88
C LEU A 145 -5.80 6.25 -10.81
N LEU A 146 -4.56 6.75 -10.77
CA LEU A 146 -4.27 8.18 -10.67
C LEU A 146 -4.69 8.94 -11.93
N TRP A 147 -4.65 8.31 -13.12
CA TRP A 147 -5.21 8.94 -14.31
C TRP A 147 -6.69 9.29 -14.15
N SER A 148 -7.43 8.44 -13.45
CA SER A 148 -8.87 8.61 -13.23
C SER A 148 -9.18 9.60 -12.11
N LEU A 149 -8.35 9.65 -11.06
CA LEU A 149 -8.54 10.54 -9.91
C LEU A 149 -7.86 11.91 -10.10
N ALA A 150 -6.58 11.90 -10.46
CA ALA A 150 -5.70 13.06 -10.45
C ALA A 150 -5.45 13.65 -11.85
N GLY A 151 -6.05 13.09 -12.91
CA GLY A 151 -5.79 13.50 -14.30
C GLY A 151 -5.99 14.99 -14.58
N ASN A 152 -6.89 15.64 -13.83
CA ASN A 152 -7.19 17.07 -13.96
C ASN A 152 -6.41 17.96 -12.96
N LEU A 153 -5.56 17.36 -12.11
CA LEU A 153 -4.79 18.09 -11.11
C LEU A 153 -3.50 18.66 -11.71
N VAL A 154 -3.08 19.82 -11.19
CA VAL A 154 -1.83 20.46 -11.58
C VAL A 154 -0.65 19.56 -11.20
N GLY A 155 0.33 19.44 -12.10
CA GLY A 155 1.53 18.62 -11.89
C GLY A 155 1.31 17.12 -12.06
N PHE A 156 0.12 16.67 -12.47
CA PHE A 156 -0.16 15.26 -12.71
C PHE A 156 0.69 14.67 -13.84
N GLU A 157 0.86 15.38 -14.96
CA GLU A 157 1.66 14.87 -16.07
C GLU A 157 3.13 14.67 -15.69
N GLU A 158 3.72 15.63 -14.96
CA GLU A 158 5.08 15.52 -14.42
C GLU A 158 5.21 14.36 -13.45
N ALA A 159 4.27 14.24 -12.52
CA ALA A 159 4.24 13.12 -11.57
C ALA A 159 4.17 11.77 -12.31
N SER A 160 3.28 11.64 -13.29
CA SER A 160 3.12 10.42 -14.10
C SER A 160 4.42 10.03 -14.81
N ARG A 161 5.14 11.02 -15.39
CA ARG A 161 6.45 10.77 -16.02
C ARG A 161 7.48 10.22 -15.03
N TYR A 162 7.53 10.74 -13.80
CA TYR A 162 8.45 10.24 -12.78
C TYR A 162 8.04 8.86 -12.26
N LEU A 163 6.74 8.62 -12.09
CA LEU A 163 6.16 7.35 -11.70
C LEU A 163 6.59 6.23 -12.68
N PHE A 164 6.39 6.41 -13.98
CA PHE A 164 6.77 5.40 -14.99
C PHE A 164 8.27 5.26 -15.18
N ARG A 165 9.08 6.27 -14.82
CA ARG A 165 10.54 6.17 -14.74
C ARG A 165 11.03 5.48 -13.47
N LYS A 166 10.13 5.10 -12.56
CA LYS A 166 10.43 4.52 -11.24
C LYS A 166 11.18 5.48 -10.30
N ASP A 167 11.12 6.78 -10.57
CA ASP A 167 11.66 7.82 -9.70
C ASP A 167 10.59 8.24 -8.69
N LEU A 168 10.41 7.39 -7.66
CA LEU A 168 9.37 7.58 -6.66
C LEU A 168 9.59 8.84 -5.82
N VAL A 169 10.85 9.25 -5.60
CA VAL A 169 11.17 10.44 -4.81
C VAL A 169 10.58 11.68 -5.47
N ARG A 170 10.89 11.90 -6.75
CA ARG A 170 10.34 13.04 -7.50
C ARG A 170 8.84 12.93 -7.71
N PHE A 171 8.34 11.72 -7.95
CA PHE A 171 6.89 11.51 -8.03
C PHE A 171 6.17 12.03 -6.78
N PHE A 172 6.68 11.72 -5.58
CA PHE A 172 6.05 12.18 -4.34
C PHE A 172 6.15 13.69 -4.10
N GLU A 173 7.21 14.35 -4.58
CA GLU A 173 7.30 15.83 -4.52
C GLU A 173 6.11 16.50 -5.23
N PHE A 174 5.65 15.93 -6.35
CA PHE A 174 4.45 16.42 -7.03
C PHE A 174 3.16 15.89 -6.37
N ALA A 175 3.11 14.61 -6.00
CA ALA A 175 1.92 14.00 -5.42
C ALA A 175 1.52 14.61 -4.06
N ASP A 176 2.48 15.09 -3.27
CA ASP A 176 2.21 15.76 -1.99
C ASP A 176 1.56 17.15 -2.16
N THR A 177 1.56 17.71 -3.37
CA THR A 177 0.86 18.97 -3.66
C THR A 177 -0.62 18.77 -3.97
N TRP A 178 -1.06 17.53 -4.17
CA TRP A 178 -2.44 17.22 -4.52
C TRP A 178 -3.37 17.33 -3.31
N PRO A 179 -4.63 17.74 -3.51
CA PRO A 179 -5.62 17.83 -2.46
C PRO A 179 -6.02 16.46 -1.90
N GLY A 180 -6.54 16.47 -0.67
CA GLY A 180 -7.09 15.28 -0.02
C GLY A 180 -6.01 14.26 0.36
N ASP A 181 -6.33 12.99 0.19
CA ASP A 181 -5.50 11.88 0.66
C ASP A 181 -4.65 11.26 -0.46
N LEU A 182 -4.61 11.86 -1.66
CA LEU A 182 -3.98 11.26 -2.83
C LEU A 182 -2.46 11.03 -2.67
N GLY A 183 -1.74 11.99 -2.09
CA GLY A 183 -0.30 11.87 -1.83
C GLY A 183 0.00 10.77 -0.80
N ALA A 184 -0.71 10.81 0.34
CA ALA A 184 -0.58 9.79 1.39
C ALA A 184 -0.97 8.39 0.89
N PHE A 185 -2.06 8.29 0.12
CA PHE A 185 -2.48 7.05 -0.52
C PHE A 185 -1.41 6.50 -1.45
N SER A 186 -0.84 7.36 -2.31
CA SER A 186 0.21 6.99 -3.26
C SER A 186 1.46 6.46 -2.55
N ARG A 187 1.80 6.98 -1.38
CA ARG A 187 2.89 6.44 -0.53
C ARG A 187 2.53 5.07 0.02
N SER A 188 1.35 4.94 0.62
CA SER A 188 0.84 3.67 1.18
C SER A 188 0.65 2.57 0.13
N TRP A 189 0.57 2.93 -1.15
CA TRP A 189 0.48 1.99 -2.25
C TRP A 189 1.70 1.07 -2.33
N PHE A 190 2.90 1.63 -2.13
CA PHE A 190 4.17 0.93 -2.27
C PHE A 190 4.70 0.30 -0.98
N GLU A 191 4.16 0.70 0.18
CA GLU A 191 4.59 0.17 1.49
C GLU A 191 4.04 -1.24 1.79
N GLY A 192 3.12 -1.76 0.96
CA GLY A 192 2.43 -3.04 1.19
C GLY A 192 1.27 -2.90 2.20
N LEU A 193 0.33 -3.85 2.20
CA LEU A 193 -0.92 -3.77 2.99
C LEU A 193 -0.66 -3.67 4.51
N PRO A 194 -0.99 -2.56 5.20
CA PRO A 194 -1.29 -2.63 6.62
C PRO A 194 -2.75 -3.09 6.75
N GLY A 195 -2.94 -4.39 6.95
CA GLY A 195 -4.20 -4.89 7.48
C GLY A 195 -4.31 -4.52 8.96
N ASN A 196 -4.66 -3.26 9.27
CA ASN A 196 -5.60 -2.78 10.30
C ASN A 196 -5.45 -1.24 10.50
N GLY A 197 -6.16 -0.43 9.70
CA GLY A 197 -6.36 1.03 9.85
C GLY A 197 -5.15 1.93 9.52
N PRO A 198 -5.36 3.16 8.97
CA PRO A 198 -4.39 4.22 9.18
C PRO A 198 -4.57 4.74 10.61
N GLN A 199 -3.74 4.25 11.54
CA GLN A 199 -3.25 5.15 12.57
C GLN A 199 -2.19 6.01 11.89
N ILE A 200 -2.53 7.27 11.65
CA ILE A 200 -1.61 8.27 11.12
C ILE A 200 -0.53 8.50 12.20
N PRO A 201 0.75 8.18 11.99
CA PRO A 201 1.79 8.67 12.88
C PRO A 201 1.94 10.17 12.59
N GLY A 202 1.33 11.01 13.44
CA GLY A 202 1.54 12.46 13.40
C GLY A 202 0.36 13.35 12.96
N CYS A 203 -0.90 12.89 12.99
CA CYS A 203 -2.04 13.81 12.91
C CYS A 203 -2.73 13.90 14.30
N PRO A 204 -2.87 15.10 14.89
CA PRO A 204 -3.39 15.25 16.25
C PRO A 204 -4.88 14.90 16.32
N GLU A 205 -5.28 14.13 17.33
CA GLU A 205 -6.68 13.84 17.62
C GLU A 205 -7.52 15.13 17.81
N PRO A 206 -8.84 15.09 17.52
CA PRO A 206 -9.70 16.24 17.69
C PRO A 206 -9.80 16.63 19.16
N LEU A 207 -9.56 17.92 19.42
CA LEU A 207 -9.84 18.58 20.69
C LEU A 207 -11.33 18.40 21.05
N HIS A 208 -11.64 17.47 21.96
CA HIS A 208 -12.10 17.82 23.30
C HIS A 208 -12.45 16.61 24.18
N ARG A 209 -11.95 16.73 25.43
CA ARG A 209 -12.52 16.30 26.72
C ARG A 209 -12.14 14.90 27.22
N LEU A 210 -11.08 14.87 28.02
CA LEU A 210 -11.14 14.30 29.36
C LEU A 210 -10.51 15.26 30.37
N GLU A 211 -11.30 15.58 31.39
CA GLU A 211 -10.92 16.33 32.58
C GLU A 211 -9.95 15.51 33.44
N GLY A 212 -8.92 16.16 33.98
CA GLY A 212 -8.22 15.77 35.21
C GLY A 212 -7.01 14.84 35.09
N LEU A 213 -5.80 15.41 34.97
CA LEU A 213 -4.57 15.05 35.73
C LEU A 213 -3.41 16.05 35.43
N PRO A 214 -2.39 16.15 36.28
CA PRO A 214 -2.02 17.35 37.02
C PRO A 214 -1.03 18.27 36.28
N ASP A 215 -1.10 19.56 36.61
CA ASP A 215 -0.14 20.60 36.24
C ASP A 215 1.25 20.32 36.81
N THR A 216 2.14 19.71 36.03
CA THR A 216 3.58 20.04 36.07
C THR A 216 4.33 19.40 34.88
N PRO A 217 5.01 20.19 34.02
CA PRO A 217 5.92 19.62 33.03
C PRO A 217 7.24 19.18 33.68
N PRO A 218 7.78 17.98 33.42
CA PRO A 218 9.15 17.66 33.81
C PRO A 218 10.12 18.28 32.80
N SER A 219 10.98 19.17 33.30
CA SER A 219 12.22 19.57 32.65
C SER A 219 13.15 18.36 32.52
N ILE A 220 13.42 17.88 31.30
CA ILE A 220 14.55 16.99 31.02
C ILE A 220 15.14 17.35 29.65
N GLU A 221 16.42 17.72 29.63
CA GLU A 221 17.28 17.77 28.45
C GLU A 221 17.32 16.37 27.79
N ALA A 222 16.39 16.10 26.88
CA ALA A 222 16.42 14.89 26.07
C ALA A 222 17.53 15.02 25.02
N ALA A 223 18.57 14.20 25.15
CA ALA A 223 19.74 14.25 24.27
C ALA A 223 19.34 14.02 22.81
N ALA A 224 19.97 14.74 21.87
CA ALA A 224 19.58 14.81 20.46
C ALA A 224 19.42 13.45 19.75
N TRP A 225 20.08 12.39 20.23
CA TRP A 225 19.99 11.04 19.68
C TRP A 225 18.73 10.27 20.07
N SER A 226 17.91 10.75 21.02
CA SER A 226 16.60 10.16 21.32
C SER A 226 15.45 10.77 20.51
N LEU A 227 15.73 11.80 19.71
CA LEU A 227 14.76 12.46 18.84
C LEU A 227 14.73 11.79 17.46
N CYS A 228 13.57 11.76 16.82
CA CYS A 228 13.49 11.33 15.43
C CYS A 228 14.05 12.42 14.49
N ALA A 229 14.46 12.04 13.28
CA ALA A 229 15.10 12.95 12.32
C ALA A 229 14.25 14.20 12.02
N HIS A 230 12.92 14.08 12.04
CA HIS A 230 12.00 15.18 11.82
C HIS A 230 12.02 16.21 12.97
N GLU A 231 11.98 15.74 14.22
CA GLU A 231 12.03 16.61 15.41
C GLU A 231 13.38 17.33 15.50
N LEU A 232 14.46 16.65 15.14
CA LEU A 232 15.80 17.20 15.13
C LEU A 232 15.93 18.32 14.07
N LEU A 233 15.40 18.10 12.87
CA LEU A 233 15.34 19.13 11.83
C LEU A 233 14.48 20.31 12.23
N ALA A 234 13.36 20.09 12.91
CA ALA A 234 12.51 21.15 13.44
C ALA A 234 13.26 21.99 14.48
N GLN A 235 14.03 21.37 15.37
CA GLN A 235 14.83 22.09 16.38
C GLN A 235 15.99 22.90 15.77
N VAL A 236 16.64 22.39 14.72
CA VAL A 236 17.68 23.15 14.00
C VAL A 236 17.07 24.34 13.25
N ARG A 237 15.91 24.16 12.62
CA ARG A 237 15.19 25.23 11.91
C ARG A 237 14.65 26.31 12.87
N ASN A 238 14.21 25.91 14.05
CA ASN A 238 13.70 26.82 15.07
C ASN A 238 14.83 27.48 15.88
N GLY A 239 16.09 27.15 15.61
CA GLY A 239 17.26 27.73 16.29
C GLY A 239 17.45 27.26 17.73
N THR A 240 16.66 26.29 18.20
CA THR A 240 16.76 25.72 19.55
C THR A 240 17.98 24.83 19.71
N CYS A 241 18.51 24.28 18.61
CA CYS A 241 19.82 23.62 18.60
C CYS A 241 20.61 24.00 17.34
N SER A 242 21.94 24.07 17.46
CA SER A 242 22.82 24.32 16.32
C SER A 242 23.13 22.99 15.63
N ALA A 243 23.17 23.00 14.29
CA ALA A 243 23.58 21.84 13.50
C ALA A 243 24.96 21.28 13.94
N ARG A 244 25.86 22.16 14.40
CA ARG A 244 27.17 21.77 14.93
C ARG A 244 27.06 20.95 16.22
N SER A 245 26.22 21.39 17.16
CA SER A 245 26.04 20.74 18.46
C SER A 245 25.40 19.36 18.31
N VAL A 246 24.50 19.20 17.34
CA VAL A 246 23.94 17.90 16.95
C VAL A 246 25.03 16.96 16.47
N VAL A 247 25.85 17.39 15.51
CA VAL A 247 26.92 16.56 14.94
C VAL A 247 27.94 16.17 16.02
N GLU A 248 28.34 17.10 16.89
CA GLU A 248 29.24 16.83 18.01
C GLU A 248 28.65 15.77 18.97
N SER A 249 27.36 15.87 19.31
CA SER A 249 26.67 14.88 20.17
C SER A 249 26.60 13.48 19.53
N PHE A 250 26.35 13.40 18.22
CA PHE A 250 26.37 12.13 17.50
C PHE A 250 27.77 11.53 17.43
N LEU A 251 28.81 12.35 17.18
CA LEU A 251 30.19 11.89 17.17
C LEU A 251 30.65 11.37 18.54
N GLU A 252 30.31 12.05 19.64
CA GLU A 252 30.58 11.55 21.01
C GLU A 252 29.90 10.21 21.27
N ARG A 253 28.66 10.05 20.82
CA ARG A 253 27.94 8.78 20.95
C ARG A 253 28.58 7.67 20.12
N ILE A 254 28.97 7.97 18.89
CA ILE A 254 29.65 7.04 18.00
C ILE A 254 31.00 6.61 18.60
N SER A 255 31.78 7.54 19.17
CA SER A 255 33.04 7.23 19.85
C SER A 255 32.86 6.43 21.14
N SER A 256 31.77 6.63 21.88
CA SER A 256 31.47 5.85 23.10
C SER A 256 30.94 4.43 22.81
N VAL A 257 30.27 4.22 21.67
CA VAL A 257 29.74 2.91 21.24
C VAL A 257 30.72 2.13 20.36
N GLY A 258 31.59 2.85 19.64
CA GLY A 258 32.55 2.35 18.65
C GLY A 258 33.47 1.19 19.10
N PRO A 259 33.89 1.05 20.38
CA PRO A 259 34.70 -0.10 20.78
C PRO A 259 33.94 -1.44 20.76
N ARG A 260 32.60 -1.42 20.76
CA ARG A 260 31.75 -2.62 20.85
C ARG A 260 31.11 -3.04 19.53
N VAL A 261 31.00 -2.12 18.58
CA VAL A 261 30.28 -2.33 17.33
C VAL A 261 31.23 -1.88 16.22
N ASN A 262 31.90 -2.83 15.59
CA ASN A 262 32.88 -2.61 14.52
C ASN A 262 32.17 -2.16 13.22
N ALA A 263 31.42 -1.05 13.30
CA ALA A 263 30.49 -0.54 12.27
C ALA A 263 30.99 0.74 11.60
N ILE A 264 32.21 1.19 11.91
CA ILE A 264 32.83 2.37 11.31
C ILE A 264 34.15 1.90 10.71
N VAL A 265 34.32 2.11 9.41
CA VAL A 265 35.55 1.80 8.65
C VAL A 265 36.39 3.07 8.52
#